data_AF-A0A9D8EV73-F1
#
_entry.id   AF-A0A9D8EV73-F1
#
_cell.length_a   1.000
_cell.length_b   1.000
_cell.length_c   1.000
_cell.angle_alpha   90.00
_cell.angle_beta   90.00
_cell.angle_gamma   90.00
#
_symmetry.space_group_name_H-M   'P 1'
#
loop_
_entity.id
_entity.type
_entity.pdbx_description
1 polymer ?
#
loop_
_entity_poly.entity_id
_entity_poly.type
_entity_poly.pdbx_seq_one_letter_code
_entity_poly.pdbx_strand_id
1 'polypeptide(L)'
;MVDAGIGRLLISSLHQGIADISPNRLEFYENWLSPTGMRDGRIGLAPLGAVLSFLHREEPPANEQIVARAGRYAADWMFAGVSTFRRSYVRHLPMGLRSRAALGLGRKLILTTVRQSKVGSRLSGRSAAIDISSALFDQLRAPATIPMRAFYASAVERLLQHCAVDAEVSVTTDPLGAWSLAITVRGPLEVLESEK
;
A
#
# COMPACT_ATOMS: atom_id res chain seq x y z
N MET A 1 8.77 -15.71 19.14
CA MET A 1 7.39 -15.17 19.24
C MET A 1 7.31 -13.95 18.35
N VAL A 2 6.77 -14.09 17.13
CA VAL A 2 6.57 -12.99 16.17
C VAL A 2 5.12 -13.07 15.72
N ASP A 3 4.28 -12.25 16.34
CA ASP A 3 2.82 -12.30 16.24
C ASP A 3 2.29 -11.43 15.08
N ALA A 4 1.53 -12.07 14.19
CA ALA A 4 0.44 -11.61 13.31
C ALA A 4 0.32 -10.12 12.84
N GLY A 5 1.29 -9.56 12.12
CA GLY A 5 1.21 -8.17 11.60
C GLY A 5 0.79 -7.96 10.12
N ILE A 6 0.43 -8.99 9.36
CA ILE A 6 0.54 -8.94 7.88
C ILE A 6 -0.77 -9.04 7.08
N GLY A 7 -1.83 -9.63 7.65
CA GLY A 7 -3.18 -9.61 7.04
C GLY A 7 -4.05 -8.46 7.56
N ARG A 8 -3.86 -8.07 8.82
CA ARG A 8 -4.72 -7.07 9.49
C ARG A 8 -4.55 -5.68 8.89
N LEU A 9 -3.35 -5.26 8.52
CA LEU A 9 -3.12 -3.91 7.99
C LEU A 9 -3.88 -3.69 6.68
N LEU A 10 -3.76 -4.61 5.72
CA LEU A 10 -4.46 -4.55 4.43
C LEU A 10 -5.98 -4.62 4.63
N ILE A 11 -6.45 -5.49 5.51
CA ILE A 11 -7.89 -5.73 5.71
C ILE A 11 -8.54 -4.59 6.48
N SER A 12 -7.93 -4.14 7.56
CA SER A 12 -8.41 -2.97 8.32
C SER A 12 -8.40 -1.71 7.46
N SER A 13 -7.41 -1.55 6.59
CA SER A 13 -7.33 -0.37 5.74
C SER A 13 -8.34 -0.42 4.60
N LEU A 14 -8.60 -1.60 4.02
CA LEU A 14 -9.70 -1.82 3.08
C LEU A 14 -11.06 -1.59 3.75
N HIS A 15 -11.28 -2.16 4.94
CA HIS A 15 -12.49 -1.96 5.72
C HIS A 15 -12.74 -0.48 5.98
N GLN A 16 -11.73 0.25 6.44
CA GLN A 16 -11.83 1.70 6.66
C GLN A 16 -12.08 2.47 5.35
N GLY A 17 -11.41 2.10 4.25
CA GLY A 17 -11.62 2.72 2.94
C GLY A 17 -13.05 2.52 2.41
N ILE A 18 -13.62 1.34 2.63
CA ILE A 18 -15.02 1.02 2.28
C ILE A 18 -15.97 1.81 3.18
N ALA A 19 -15.72 1.86 4.49
CA ALA A 19 -16.55 2.59 5.44
C ALA A 19 -16.63 4.08 5.10
N ASP A 20 -15.52 4.68 4.66
CA ASP A 20 -15.45 6.09 4.30
C ASP A 20 -16.19 6.43 2.99
N ILE A 21 -16.04 5.60 1.96
CA ILE A 21 -16.51 5.90 0.59
C ILE A 21 -17.89 5.30 0.30
N SER A 22 -18.12 4.07 0.78
CA SER A 22 -19.32 3.27 0.51
C SER A 22 -19.88 2.65 1.80
N PRO A 23 -20.28 3.45 2.82
CA PRO A 23 -20.74 2.93 4.10
C PRO A 23 -21.92 1.97 3.97
N ASN A 24 -22.81 2.23 3.01
CA ASN A 24 -23.98 1.40 2.72
C ASN A 24 -23.63 -0.02 2.22
N ARG A 25 -22.38 -0.26 1.80
CA ARG A 25 -21.89 -1.57 1.34
C ARG A 25 -21.00 -2.25 2.37
N LEU A 26 -20.69 -1.60 3.49
CA LEU A 26 -19.72 -2.11 4.47
C LEU A 26 -20.13 -3.49 5.00
N GLU A 27 -21.40 -3.66 5.36
CA GLU A 27 -21.94 -4.93 5.88
C GLU A 27 -21.76 -6.09 4.89
N PHE A 28 -21.92 -5.83 3.58
CA PHE A 28 -21.65 -6.82 2.54
C PHE A 28 -20.18 -7.28 2.56
N TYR A 29 -19.24 -6.37 2.72
CA TYR A 29 -17.81 -6.67 2.75
C TYR A 29 -17.37 -7.31 4.07
N GLU A 30 -17.99 -6.97 5.19
CA GLU A 30 -17.71 -7.57 6.50
C GLU A 30 -17.98 -9.09 6.53
N ASN A 31 -18.98 -9.55 5.77
CA ASN A 31 -19.24 -10.98 5.58
C ASN A 31 -18.05 -11.73 4.97
N TRP A 32 -17.25 -11.06 4.14
CA TRP A 32 -16.04 -11.62 3.52
C TRP A 32 -14.76 -11.34 4.32
N LEU A 33 -14.73 -10.25 5.09
CA LEU A 33 -13.58 -9.79 5.89
C LEU A 33 -13.64 -10.26 7.36
N SER A 34 -14.49 -11.24 7.68
CA SER A 34 -14.91 -11.62 9.03
C SER A 34 -13.80 -11.57 10.12
N PRO A 35 -14.10 -10.97 11.29
CA PRO A 35 -13.16 -10.86 12.41
C PRO A 35 -12.70 -12.22 12.99
N THR A 36 -13.43 -13.30 12.73
CA THR A 36 -13.05 -14.66 13.15
C THR A 36 -11.79 -15.14 12.42
N GLY A 37 -11.60 -14.75 11.16
CA GLY A 37 -10.36 -15.01 10.40
C GLY A 37 -9.19 -14.11 10.83
N MET A 38 -9.45 -12.94 11.40
CA MET A 38 -8.44 -12.00 11.92
C MET A 38 -7.74 -12.51 13.19
N ARG A 39 -8.43 -13.33 14.01
CA ARG A 39 -7.91 -13.86 15.29
C ARG A 39 -6.78 -14.87 15.10
N ASP A 40 -6.83 -15.70 14.07
CA ASP A 40 -5.82 -16.74 13.81
C ASP A 40 -4.67 -16.32 12.89
N GLY A 41 -4.65 -15.07 12.42
CA GLY A 41 -3.57 -14.54 11.55
C GLY A 41 -3.46 -15.23 10.18
N ARG A 42 -4.47 -16.03 9.81
CA ARG A 42 -4.56 -16.84 8.58
C ARG A 42 -5.82 -16.49 7.81
N ILE A 43 -5.94 -15.26 7.34
CA ILE A 43 -6.98 -14.96 6.35
C ILE A 43 -6.56 -15.58 5.03
N GLY A 44 -7.42 -16.46 4.51
CA GLY A 44 -7.21 -17.13 3.24
C GLY A 44 -7.14 -16.12 2.09
N LEU A 45 -6.29 -16.38 1.11
CA LEU A 45 -6.16 -15.56 -0.09
C LEU A 45 -7.44 -15.51 -0.92
N ALA A 46 -8.31 -16.51 -0.78
CA ALA A 46 -9.57 -16.61 -1.49
C ALA A 46 -10.59 -15.52 -1.10
N PRO A 47 -10.93 -15.31 0.20
CA PRO A 47 -11.77 -14.18 0.62
C PRO A 47 -11.25 -12.80 0.17
N LEU A 48 -9.95 -12.55 0.33
CA LEU A 48 -9.33 -11.30 -0.10
C LEU A 48 -9.45 -11.13 -1.63
N GLY A 49 -9.15 -12.18 -2.40
CA GLY A 49 -9.30 -12.16 -3.85
C GLY A 49 -10.74 -11.95 -4.31
N ALA A 50 -11.73 -12.48 -3.58
CA ALA A 50 -13.14 -12.24 -3.84
C ALA A 50 -13.50 -10.77 -3.61
N VAL A 51 -13.14 -10.18 -2.46
CA VAL A 51 -13.37 -8.76 -2.15
C VAL A 51 -12.75 -7.85 -3.20
N LEU A 52 -11.49 -8.10 -3.58
CA LEU A 52 -10.81 -7.32 -4.62
C LEU A 52 -11.49 -7.50 -5.98
N SER A 53 -11.98 -8.69 -6.30
CA SER A 53 -12.74 -8.93 -7.55
C SER A 53 -14.09 -8.21 -7.55
N PHE A 54 -14.77 -8.13 -6.40
CA PHE A 54 -16.01 -7.37 -6.26
C PHE A 54 -15.75 -5.87 -6.38
N LEU A 55 -14.73 -5.35 -5.68
CA LEU A 55 -14.30 -3.96 -5.79
C LEU A 55 -13.97 -3.59 -7.24
N HIS A 56 -13.26 -4.44 -7.97
CA HIS A 56 -12.97 -4.19 -9.38
C HIS A 56 -14.23 -4.10 -10.24
N ARG A 57 -15.30 -4.83 -9.89
CA ARG A 57 -16.59 -4.80 -10.59
C ARG A 57 -17.50 -3.66 -10.14
N GLU A 58 -17.19 -2.97 -9.05
CA GLU A 58 -17.94 -1.78 -8.66
C GLU A 58 -17.73 -0.64 -9.67
N GLU A 59 -18.72 0.25 -9.72
CA GLU A 59 -18.74 1.34 -10.69
C GLU A 59 -17.65 2.39 -10.36
N PRO A 60 -16.79 2.75 -11.33
CA PRO A 60 -15.90 3.90 -11.17
C PRO A 60 -16.71 5.16 -10.91
N PRO A 61 -16.25 6.09 -10.03
CA PRO A 61 -14.91 6.14 -9.43
C PRO A 61 -14.82 5.57 -8.00
N ALA A 62 -15.89 4.93 -7.49
CA ALA A 62 -15.94 4.51 -6.09
C ALA A 62 -14.90 3.41 -5.77
N ASN A 63 -14.72 2.46 -6.68
CA ASN A 63 -13.75 1.37 -6.55
C ASN A 63 -12.29 1.88 -6.40
N GLU A 64 -11.87 2.81 -7.26
CA GLU A 64 -10.54 3.41 -7.24
C GLU A 64 -10.34 4.24 -5.98
N GLN A 65 -11.36 4.99 -5.56
CA GLN A 65 -11.30 5.80 -4.34
C GLN A 65 -11.19 4.94 -3.08
N ILE A 66 -11.96 3.86 -2.96
CA ILE A 66 -11.88 2.91 -1.83
C ILE A 66 -10.46 2.37 -1.71
N VAL A 67 -9.93 1.88 -2.82
CA VAL A 67 -8.61 1.24 -2.89
C VAL A 67 -7.49 2.24 -2.61
N ALA A 68 -7.57 3.45 -3.16
CA ALA A 68 -6.61 4.51 -2.91
C ALA A 68 -6.66 4.98 -1.45
N ARG A 69 -7.86 5.12 -0.87
CA ARG A 69 -8.07 5.49 0.53
C ARG A 69 -7.51 4.42 1.47
N ALA A 70 -7.77 3.15 1.17
CA ALA A 70 -7.20 2.03 1.89
C ALA A 70 -5.66 2.03 1.84
N GLY A 71 -5.06 2.23 0.67
CA GLY A 71 -3.60 2.31 0.55
C GLY A 71 -3.01 3.43 1.41
N ARG A 72 -3.67 4.60 1.43
CA ARG A 72 -3.28 5.72 2.30
C ARG A 72 -3.40 5.38 3.79
N TYR A 73 -4.47 4.72 4.24
CA TYR A 73 -4.60 4.28 5.62
C TYR A 73 -3.50 3.28 6.02
N ALA A 74 -3.18 2.32 5.15
CA ALA A 74 -2.11 1.38 5.40
C ALA A 74 -0.76 2.08 5.57
N ALA A 75 -0.48 3.09 4.74
CA ALA A 75 0.72 3.92 4.84
C ALA A 75 0.72 4.76 6.12
N ASP A 76 -0.40 5.41 6.46
CA ASP A 76 -0.54 6.25 7.65
C ASP A 76 -0.32 5.43 8.92
N TRP A 77 -0.95 4.25 9.03
CA TRP A 77 -0.77 3.36 10.18
C TRP A 77 0.62 2.74 10.23
N MET A 78 1.22 2.40 9.08
CA MET A 78 2.61 1.94 9.04
C MET A 78 3.57 3.02 9.52
N PHE A 79 3.40 4.26 9.05
CA PHE A 79 4.20 5.39 9.48
C PHE A 79 3.95 5.72 10.96
N ALA A 80 2.70 5.59 11.43
CA ALA A 80 2.33 5.72 12.84
C ALA A 80 3.03 4.67 13.73
N GLY A 81 3.43 3.52 13.19
CA GLY A 81 4.25 2.53 13.90
C GLY A 81 5.75 2.84 13.95
N VAL A 82 6.24 3.83 13.19
CA VAL A 82 7.65 4.26 13.23
C VAL A 82 7.87 5.18 14.43
N SER A 83 8.97 5.02 15.17
CA SER A 83 9.29 5.87 16.32
C SER A 83 9.38 7.36 15.94
N THR A 84 8.89 8.23 16.82
CA THR A 84 8.86 9.69 16.59
C THR A 84 10.26 10.27 16.29
N PHE A 85 11.29 9.75 16.96
CA PHE A 85 12.69 10.10 16.70
C PHE A 85 13.12 9.77 15.27
N ARG A 86 12.74 8.59 14.76
CA ARG A 86 13.09 8.18 13.40
C ARG A 86 12.32 8.99 12.36
N ARG A 87 11.08 9.39 12.64
CA ARG A 87 10.30 10.29 11.77
C ARG A 87 10.95 11.67 11.66
N SER A 88 11.32 12.25 12.81
CA SER A 88 12.01 13.55 12.85
C SER A 88 13.34 13.47 12.11
N TYR A 89 14.13 12.43 12.38
CA TYR A 89 15.41 12.22 11.71
C TYR A 89 15.27 12.16 10.18
N VAL A 90 14.29 11.40 9.66
CA VAL A 90 14.06 11.30 8.21
C VAL A 90 13.74 12.66 7.60
N ARG A 91 13.02 13.55 8.28
CA ARG A 91 12.71 14.90 7.78
C ARG A 91 13.95 15.78 7.67
N HIS A 92 14.98 15.58 8.48
CA HIS A 92 16.22 16.37 8.38
C HIS A 92 17.23 15.82 7.38
N LEU A 93 16.98 14.64 6.80
CA LEU A 93 17.89 14.03 5.84
C LEU A 93 17.82 14.71 4.45
N PRO A 94 18.90 14.68 3.67
CA PRO A 94 18.89 15.11 2.27
C PRO A 94 17.96 14.22 1.43
N MET A 95 17.50 14.76 0.31
CA MET A 95 16.49 14.18 -0.58
C MET A 95 16.77 12.72 -0.95
N GLY A 96 18.00 12.36 -1.32
CA GLY A 96 18.36 10.98 -1.67
C GLY A 96 18.14 9.98 -0.51
N LEU A 97 18.40 10.40 0.73
CA LEU A 97 18.19 9.56 1.91
C LEU A 97 16.72 9.51 2.34
N ARG A 98 15.96 10.59 2.15
CA ARG A 98 14.49 10.60 2.34
C ARG A 98 13.81 9.62 1.39
N SER A 99 14.15 9.65 0.10
CA SER A 99 13.63 8.69 -0.88
C SER A 99 14.01 7.26 -0.50
N ARG A 100 15.26 7.03 -0.08
CA ARG A 100 15.71 5.70 0.33
C ARG A 100 14.95 5.19 1.57
N ALA A 101 14.67 6.07 2.54
CA ALA A 101 13.88 5.74 3.72
C ALA A 101 12.43 5.41 3.35
N ALA A 102 11.79 6.22 2.49
CA ALA A 102 10.44 5.99 2.00
C ALA A 102 10.32 4.67 1.21
N LEU A 103 11.26 4.40 0.31
CA LEU A 103 11.33 3.13 -0.44
C LEU A 103 11.55 1.94 0.50
N GLY A 104 12.35 2.11 1.55
CA GLY A 104 12.54 1.10 2.59
C GLY A 104 11.25 0.79 3.35
N LEU A 105 10.45 1.81 3.67
CA LEU A 105 9.13 1.64 4.28
C LEU A 105 8.14 0.99 3.32
N GLY A 106 8.10 1.40 2.06
CA GLY A 106 7.24 0.79 1.03
C GLY A 106 7.59 -0.69 0.80
N ARG A 107 8.89 -1.01 0.72
CA ARG A 107 9.36 -2.40 0.66
C ARG A 107 8.92 -3.19 1.90
N LYS A 108 9.06 -2.59 3.09
CA LYS A 108 8.59 -3.22 4.33
C LYS A 108 7.09 -3.47 4.25
N LEU A 109 6.27 -2.50 3.80
CA LEU A 109 4.83 -2.65 3.59
C LEU A 109 4.49 -3.84 2.72
N ILE A 110 5.14 -3.97 1.57
CA ILE A 110 4.85 -5.04 0.61
C ILE A 110 5.27 -6.42 1.17
N LEU A 111 6.46 -6.51 1.77
CA LEU A 111 6.92 -7.74 2.44
C LEU A 111 6.04 -8.10 3.65
N THR A 112 5.56 -7.09 4.37
CA THR A 112 4.60 -7.25 5.47
C THR A 112 3.17 -7.34 5.01
N THR A 113 2.86 -7.34 3.72
CA THR A 113 1.49 -7.64 3.25
C THR A 113 1.46 -9.03 2.61
N VAL A 114 2.61 -9.46 2.07
CA VAL A 114 2.71 -10.70 1.32
C VAL A 114 3.95 -11.49 1.70
N ARG A 115 3.72 -12.58 2.43
CA ARG A 115 4.76 -13.40 3.08
C ARG A 115 5.73 -14.09 2.11
N GLN A 116 5.38 -14.23 0.83
CA GLN A 116 6.20 -14.85 -0.23
C GLN A 116 6.57 -13.87 -1.37
N SER A 117 6.50 -12.55 -1.14
CA SER A 117 6.92 -11.58 -2.14
C SER A 117 8.44 -11.41 -2.19
N LYS A 118 9.00 -11.47 -3.40
CA LYS A 118 10.33 -10.92 -3.71
C LYS A 118 10.15 -9.47 -4.14
N VAL A 119 10.71 -8.56 -3.36
CA VAL A 119 10.65 -7.12 -3.66
C VAL A 119 12.05 -6.61 -3.98
N GLY A 120 12.24 -6.17 -5.22
CA GLY A 120 13.39 -5.39 -5.66
C GLY A 120 13.10 -3.90 -5.53
N SER A 121 14.11 -3.10 -5.21
CA SER A 121 14.00 -1.65 -5.29
C SER A 121 15.23 -1.10 -5.98
N ARG A 122 15.04 -0.36 -7.07
CA ARG A 122 16.10 0.32 -7.78
C ARG A 122 15.90 1.81 -7.62
N LEU A 123 16.98 2.53 -7.30
CA LEU A 123 17.00 3.98 -7.23
C LEU A 123 18.06 4.46 -8.21
N SER A 124 17.67 5.29 -9.16
CA SER A 124 18.56 5.90 -10.16
C SER A 124 18.28 7.40 -10.21
N GLY A 125 19.07 8.18 -9.47
CA GLY A 125 18.91 9.63 -9.38
C GLY A 125 17.53 10.04 -8.84
N ARG A 126 16.70 10.62 -9.72
CA ARG A 126 15.33 11.09 -9.43
C ARG A 126 14.24 10.05 -9.74
N SER A 127 14.60 8.91 -10.31
CA SER A 127 13.66 7.83 -10.60
C SER A 127 13.92 6.65 -9.69
N ALA A 128 12.87 6.06 -9.15
CA ALA A 128 12.93 4.80 -8.43
C ALA A 128 11.94 3.80 -9.04
N ALA A 129 12.22 2.53 -8.87
CA ALA A 129 11.31 1.46 -9.23
C ALA A 129 11.24 0.45 -8.08
N ILE A 130 10.04 -0.01 -7.74
CA ILE A 130 9.84 -1.14 -6.84
C ILE A 130 9.32 -2.30 -7.67
N ASP A 131 10.17 -3.29 -7.89
CA ASP A 131 9.84 -4.51 -8.60
C ASP A 131 9.16 -5.47 -7.62
N ILE A 132 7.90 -5.84 -7.90
CA ILE A 132 7.12 -6.70 -7.01
C ILE A 132 6.85 -8.01 -7.75
N SER A 133 7.54 -9.06 -7.32
CA SER A 133 7.28 -10.43 -7.76
C SER A 133 6.65 -11.19 -6.60
N SER A 134 5.40 -11.62 -6.75
CA SER A 134 4.72 -12.40 -5.72
C SER A 134 3.87 -13.50 -6.27
N ALA A 135 4.02 -14.69 -5.69
CA ALA A 135 3.15 -15.84 -5.93
C ALA A 135 1.67 -15.53 -5.59
N LEU A 136 1.38 -14.49 -4.80
CA LEU A 136 -0.01 -14.08 -4.56
C LEU A 136 -0.68 -13.49 -5.79
N PHE A 137 0.06 -12.76 -6.63
CA PHE A 137 -0.51 -12.21 -7.86
C PHE A 137 -0.74 -13.29 -8.90
N ASP A 138 0.05 -14.36 -8.89
CA ASP A 138 -0.17 -15.53 -9.74
C ASP A 138 -1.41 -16.33 -9.33
N GLN A 139 -1.74 -16.31 -8.03
CA GLN A 139 -2.94 -16.97 -7.48
C GLN A 139 -4.20 -16.09 -7.56
N LEU A 140 -4.05 -14.77 -7.61
CA LEU A 140 -5.15 -13.82 -7.80
C LEU A 140 -5.49 -13.70 -9.28
N ARG A 141 -6.76 -13.90 -9.65
CA ARG A 141 -7.21 -13.68 -11.04
C ARG A 141 -6.98 -12.23 -11.46
N ALA A 142 -6.75 -12.00 -12.75
CA ALA A 142 -6.56 -10.69 -13.37
C ALA A 142 -7.46 -9.54 -12.84
N PRO A 143 -8.78 -9.71 -12.59
CA PRO A 143 -9.61 -8.63 -12.03
C PRO A 143 -9.21 -8.18 -10.62
N ALA A 144 -8.66 -9.06 -9.78
CA ALA A 144 -8.25 -8.72 -8.42
C ALA A 144 -6.86 -8.05 -8.35
N THR A 145 -6.04 -8.20 -9.40
CA THR A 145 -4.68 -7.65 -9.39
C THR A 145 -4.66 -6.13 -9.66
N ILE A 146 -5.63 -5.61 -10.43
CA ILE A 146 -5.79 -4.18 -10.72
C ILE A 146 -5.99 -3.35 -9.44
N PRO A 147 -7.01 -3.60 -8.58
CA PRO A 147 -7.18 -2.84 -7.35
C PRO A 147 -6.01 -3.04 -6.39
N MET A 148 -5.41 -4.23 -6.34
CA MET A 148 -4.26 -4.46 -5.48
C MET A 148 -3.04 -3.61 -5.90
N ARG A 149 -2.82 -3.40 -7.20
CA ARG A 149 -1.77 -2.50 -7.71
C ARG A 149 -2.03 -1.05 -7.33
N ALA A 150 -3.26 -0.58 -7.48
CA ALA A 150 -3.66 0.77 -7.07
C ALA A 150 -3.54 1.00 -5.56
N PHE A 151 -3.84 -0.02 -4.75
CA PHE A 151 -3.60 0.00 -3.30
C PHE A 151 -2.12 0.22 -2.99
N TYR A 152 -1.22 -0.56 -3.60
CA TYR A 152 0.22 -0.40 -3.33
C TYR A 152 0.77 0.92 -3.87
N ALA A 153 0.30 1.38 -5.04
CA ALA A 153 0.71 2.66 -5.60
C ALA A 153 0.38 3.82 -4.65
N SER A 154 -0.87 3.90 -4.19
CA SER A 154 -1.32 4.93 -3.25
C SER A 154 -0.66 4.82 -1.87
N ALA A 155 -0.38 3.60 -1.38
CA ALA A 155 0.35 3.41 -0.14
C ALA A 155 1.81 3.90 -0.24
N VAL A 156 2.51 3.57 -1.32
CA VAL A 156 3.90 4.00 -1.54
C VAL A 156 3.98 5.51 -1.74
N GLU A 157 3.07 6.09 -2.52
CA GLU A 157 2.94 7.53 -2.70
C GLU A 157 2.74 8.24 -1.34
N ARG A 158 1.84 7.72 -0.50
CA ARG A 158 1.59 8.28 0.82
C ARG A 158 2.79 8.18 1.76
N LEU A 159 3.55 7.09 1.68
CA LEU A 159 4.81 6.94 2.45
C LEU A 159 5.88 7.93 1.98
N LEU A 160 5.96 8.23 0.68
CA LEU A 160 6.85 9.26 0.14
C LEU A 160 6.47 10.65 0.67
N GLN A 161 5.17 10.97 0.70
CA GLN A 161 4.67 12.21 1.29
C GLN A 161 5.02 12.35 2.79
N HIS A 162 4.87 11.28 3.58
CA HIS A 162 5.26 11.29 5.00
C HIS A 162 6.75 11.58 5.21
N CYS A 163 7.58 11.20 4.25
CA CYS A 163 9.01 11.47 4.22
C CYS A 163 9.35 12.82 3.56
N ALA A 164 8.37 13.69 3.30
CA ALA A 164 8.53 14.98 2.62
C ALA A 164 9.17 14.86 1.22
N VAL A 165 8.73 13.86 0.46
CA VAL A 165 9.16 13.59 -0.92
C VAL A 165 7.97 13.73 -1.85
N ASP A 166 8.02 14.72 -2.75
CA ASP A 166 7.06 14.81 -3.85
C ASP A 166 7.43 13.80 -4.92
N ALA A 167 6.58 12.80 -5.10
CA ALA A 167 6.81 11.74 -6.05
C ALA A 167 5.49 11.25 -6.61
N GLU A 168 5.50 11.02 -7.92
CA GLU A 168 4.42 10.38 -8.64
C GLU A 168 4.71 8.88 -8.72
N VAL A 169 3.70 8.07 -8.41
CA VAL A 169 3.80 6.61 -8.46
C VAL A 169 2.87 6.08 -9.55
N SER A 170 3.44 5.49 -10.59
CA SER A 170 2.72 4.85 -11.68
C SER A 170 2.95 3.34 -11.66
N VAL A 171 1.96 2.59 -12.14
CA VAL A 171 2.02 1.13 -12.21
C VAL A 171 2.47 0.73 -13.61
N THR A 172 3.62 0.04 -13.69
CA THR A 172 4.14 -0.51 -14.94
C THR A 172 4.02 -2.03 -14.90
N THR A 173 3.52 -2.63 -15.97
CA THR A 173 3.47 -4.09 -16.11
C THR A 173 4.57 -4.53 -17.06
N ASP A 174 5.41 -5.48 -16.64
CA ASP A 174 6.40 -6.11 -17.50
C ASP A 174 5.71 -7.22 -18.33
N PRO A 175 6.04 -7.39 -19.63
CA PRO A 175 5.55 -8.51 -20.44
C PRO A 175 5.80 -9.90 -19.81
N LEU A 176 6.76 -10.05 -18.89
CA LEU A 176 7.06 -11.31 -18.19
C LEU A 176 6.13 -11.60 -16.99
N GLY A 177 5.07 -10.83 -16.78
CA GLY A 177 4.10 -11.04 -15.69
C GLY A 177 4.54 -10.46 -14.33
N ALA A 178 5.79 -10.02 -14.22
CA ALA A 178 6.22 -9.13 -13.15
C ALA A 178 5.57 -7.75 -13.34
N TRP A 179 5.30 -7.04 -12.26
CA TRP A 179 4.86 -5.65 -12.33
C TRP A 179 5.68 -4.83 -11.35
N SER A 180 5.87 -3.56 -11.68
CA SER A 180 6.69 -2.64 -10.92
C SER A 180 5.92 -1.35 -10.67
N LEU A 181 6.21 -0.74 -9.52
CA LEU A 181 5.81 0.63 -9.27
C LEU A 181 6.95 1.52 -9.75
N ALA A 182 6.70 2.26 -10.84
CA ALA A 182 7.60 3.31 -11.29
C ALA A 182 7.33 4.56 -10.47
N ILE A 183 8.38 5.12 -9.88
CA ILE A 183 8.31 6.26 -8.97
C ILE A 183 9.16 7.36 -9.57
N THR A 184 8.54 8.49 -9.88
CA THR A 184 9.23 9.66 -10.41
C THR A 184 9.25 10.73 -9.33
N VAL A 185 10.42 10.97 -8.73
CA VAL A 185 10.60 12.01 -7.70
C VAL A 185 10.66 13.36 -8.39
N ARG A 186 9.63 14.18 -8.17
CA ARG A 186 9.51 15.53 -8.71
C ARG A 186 10.36 16.53 -7.92
N GLY A 187 10.46 16.34 -6.60
CA GLY A 187 11.27 17.20 -5.74
C GLY A 187 11.00 16.97 -4.25
N PRO A 188 11.56 17.80 -3.35
CA PRO A 188 11.09 17.86 -1.98
C PRO A 188 9.68 18.46 -1.96
N LEU A 189 8.78 17.84 -1.20
CA LEU A 189 7.57 18.56 -0.75
C LEU A 189 8.07 19.62 0.23
N GLU A 190 7.85 20.90 -0.09
CA GLU A 190 7.99 21.96 0.92
C GLU A 190 7.07 21.57 2.07
N VAL A 191 7.68 21.25 3.22
CA VAL A 191 6.93 21.09 4.44
C VAL A 191 6.43 22.48 4.74
N LEU A 192 5.19 22.78 4.35
CA LEU A 192 4.44 23.87 4.94
C LEU A 192 4.39 23.54 6.42
N GLU A 193 5.35 24.08 7.16
CA GLU A 193 5.25 24.30 8.60
C GLU A 193 4.00 25.16 8.79
N SER A 194 2.84 24.48 8.85
CA SER A 194 1.64 25.10 9.37
C SER A 194 1.93 25.37 10.84
N GLU A 195 2.24 26.64 11.07
CA GLU A 195 2.33 27.33 12.35
C GLU A 195 1.30 26.87 13.39
N LYS A 196 1.81 26.85 14.63
CA LYS A 196 1.15 26.88 15.96
C LYS A 196 0.65 25.58 16.55
#